data_AF-A0A923ZNG9-F1
#
_entry.id   AF-A0A923ZNG9-F1
#
_cell.length_a   1.000
_cell.length_b   1.000
_cell.length_c   1.000
_cell.angle_alpha   90.00
_cell.angle_beta   90.00
_cell.angle_gamma   90.00
#
_symmetry.space_group_name_H-M   'P 1'
#
loop_
_entity.id
_entity.type
_entity.pdbx_description
1 polymer ?
#
loop_
_entity_poly.entity_id
_entity_poly.type
_entity_poly.pdbx_seq_one_letter_code
_entity_poly.pdbx_strand_id
1 'polypeptide(L)'
;MLSTIDLFIILAYFALMIFLGFYMKNRAKKSKDAYLMAGKSLPWYALGLSDASDMFDISGTMLLTIMAFLYGFKSVWIPWMWPVFNQIFLMVFLSRWLRRSNATTGAEWLKTRFGLTDKGVGQSHKVVVAFALILCIGYMAYAFVGVGEFLQIFLPYERIKDTFPFLNHGEAAFTAGS
;
A
#
# COMPACT_ATOMS: atom_id res chain seq x y z
N MET A 1 10.98 -17.12 22.17
CA MET A 1 9.59 -17.61 22.17
C MET A 1 8.69 -16.41 22.31
N LEU A 2 7.57 -16.34 21.59
CA LEU A 2 6.59 -15.26 21.80
C LEU A 2 6.03 -15.41 23.22
N SER A 3 6.19 -14.35 24.01
CA SER A 3 5.60 -14.28 25.34
C SER A 3 4.08 -14.19 25.22
N THR A 4 3.35 -14.66 26.22
CA THR A 4 1.88 -14.49 26.31
C THR A 4 1.48 -13.01 26.17
N ILE A 5 2.35 -12.09 26.61
CA ILE A 5 2.18 -10.65 26.47
C ILE A 5 2.26 -10.22 25.00
N ASP A 6 3.20 -10.77 24.23
CA ASP A 6 3.37 -10.45 22.80
C ASP A 6 2.13 -10.86 22.00
N LEU A 7 1.59 -12.05 22.29
CA LEU A 7 0.37 -12.54 21.66
C LEU A 7 -0.84 -11.66 22.00
N PHE A 8 -0.94 -11.22 23.27
CA PHE A 8 -2.01 -10.30 23.69
C PHE A 8 -1.93 -8.96 22.94
N ILE A 9 -0.74 -8.38 22.80
CA ILE A 9 -0.53 -7.12 22.07
C ILE A 9 -0.95 -7.27 20.60
N ILE A 10 -0.55 -8.37 19.94
CA ILE A 10 -0.91 -8.66 18.55
C ILE A 10 -2.43 -8.76 18.40
N LEU A 11 -3.10 -9.55 19.26
CA LEU A 11 -4.55 -9.72 19.22
C LEU A 11 -5.30 -8.41 19.50
N ALA A 12 -4.83 -7.64 20.49
CA ALA A 12 -5.41 -6.34 20.82
C ALA A 12 -5.29 -5.35 19.64
N TYR A 13 -4.15 -5.34 18.95
CA TYR A 13 -3.94 -4.51 17.76
C TYR A 13 -4.92 -4.88 16.64
N PHE A 14 -5.07 -6.16 16.32
CA PHE A 14 -6.03 -6.60 15.30
C PHE A 14 -7.48 -6.28 15.68
N ALA A 15 -7.86 -6.50 16.95
CA ALA A 15 -9.19 -6.15 17.45
C ALA A 15 -9.47 -4.65 17.33
N LEU A 16 -8.49 -3.81 17.68
CA LEU A 16 -8.59 -2.35 17.56
C LEU A 16 -8.74 -1.92 16.09
N MET A 17 -7.97 -2.53 15.17
CA MET A 17 -8.09 -2.25 13.73
C MET A 17 -9.48 -2.62 13.18
N ILE A 18 -10.01 -3.79 13.55
CA ILE A 18 -11.35 -4.21 13.16
C ILE A 18 -12.40 -3.25 13.71
N PHE A 19 -12.27 -2.86 14.98
CA PHE A 19 -13.18 -1.91 15.62
C PHE A 19 -13.18 -0.55 14.92
N LEU A 20 -12.00 0.01 14.60
CA LEU A 20 -11.87 1.25 13.85
C LEU A 20 -12.52 1.14 12.46
N GLY A 21 -12.34 0.00 11.78
CA GLY A 21 -13.00 -0.28 10.50
C GLY A 21 -14.52 -0.22 10.60
N PHE A 22 -15.11 -0.85 11.62
CA PHE A 22 -16.56 -0.78 11.85
C PHE A 22 -17.04 0.61 12.25
N TYR A 23 -16.26 1.33 13.05
CA TYR A 23 -16.57 2.71 13.45
C TYR A 23 -16.60 3.65 12.24
N MET A 24 -15.61 3.54 11.34
CA MET A 24 -15.50 4.40 10.16
C MET A 24 -16.43 4.00 9.01
N LYS A 25 -16.89 2.74 8.94
CA LYS A 25 -17.84 2.22 7.94
C LYS A 25 -19.09 3.11 7.77
N ASN A 26 -19.66 3.58 8.88
CA ASN A 26 -20.88 4.39 8.85
C ASN A 26 -20.66 5.80 8.27
N ARG A 27 -19.42 6.32 8.30
CA ARG A 27 -19.05 7.57 7.63
C ARG A 27 -18.79 7.36 6.15
N ALA A 28 -18.12 6.26 5.79
CA ALA A 28 -17.78 5.93 4.41
C ALA A 28 -19.01 5.55 3.56
N LYS A 29 -20.07 5.01 4.17
CA LYS A 29 -21.32 4.64 3.49
C LYS A 29 -22.18 5.83 3.03
N LYS A 30 -21.93 7.05 3.48
CA LYS A 30 -22.83 8.20 3.26
C LYS A 30 -22.91 8.65 1.80
N SER A 31 -21.82 8.58 1.04
CA SER A 31 -21.82 8.87 -0.40
C SER A 31 -20.53 8.35 -1.07
N LYS A 32 -20.54 8.27 -2.41
CA LYS A 32 -19.33 7.94 -3.19
C LYS A 32 -18.18 8.93 -2.92
N ASP A 33 -18.50 10.21 -2.74
CA ASP A 33 -17.51 11.24 -2.40
C ASP A 33 -16.97 11.11 -0.97
N ALA A 34 -17.80 10.64 -0.04
CA ALA A 34 -17.37 10.34 1.32
C ALA A 34 -16.46 9.10 1.35
N TYR A 35 -16.66 8.15 0.44
CA TYR A 35 -15.83 6.95 0.31
C TYR A 35 -14.50 7.23 -0.40
N LEU A 36 -14.53 7.93 -1.54
CA LEU A 36 -13.34 8.14 -2.40
C LEU A 36 -12.52 9.37 -2.02
N MET A 37 -13.17 10.45 -1.56
CA MET A 37 -12.51 11.74 -1.28
C MET A 37 -12.57 12.13 0.20
N ALA A 38 -13.08 11.24 1.07
CA ALA A 38 -13.34 11.53 2.48
C ALA A 38 -14.12 12.84 2.69
N GLY A 39 -15.01 13.18 1.76
CA GLY A 39 -15.81 14.43 1.80
C GLY A 39 -14.99 15.72 1.64
N LYS A 40 -13.73 15.64 1.19
CA LYS A 40 -12.80 16.79 1.03
C LYS A 40 -12.58 17.60 2.30
N SER A 41 -12.93 17.06 3.47
CA SER A 41 -12.81 17.72 4.77
C SER A 41 -11.55 17.30 5.54
N LEU A 42 -10.67 16.50 4.95
CA LEU A 42 -9.42 16.07 5.58
C LEU A 42 -8.44 17.25 5.70
N PRO A 43 -7.86 17.47 6.89
CA PRO A 43 -6.85 18.50 7.07
C PRO A 43 -5.54 18.11 6.36
N TRP A 44 -4.74 19.11 6.02
CA TRP A 44 -3.53 18.93 5.20
C TRP A 44 -2.51 17.94 5.81
N TYR A 45 -2.39 17.91 7.14
CA TYR A 45 -1.47 17.01 7.84
C TYR A 45 -1.91 15.55 7.73
N ALA A 46 -3.22 15.28 7.76
CA ALA A 46 -3.74 13.93 7.63
C ALA A 46 -3.61 13.41 6.19
N LEU A 47 -3.76 14.30 5.20
CA LEU A 47 -3.49 13.98 3.79
C LEU A 47 -2.01 13.64 3.57
N GLY A 48 -1.11 14.45 4.12
CA GLY A 48 0.34 14.19 4.03
C GLY A 48 0.74 12.90 4.74
N LEU A 49 0.16 12.62 5.92
CA LEU A 49 0.44 11.38 6.66
C LEU A 49 -0.06 10.14 5.92
N SER A 50 -1.22 10.21 5.27
CA SER A 50 -1.76 9.09 4.46
C SER A 50 -0.88 8.80 3.25
N ASP A 51 -0.48 9.83 2.51
CA ASP A 51 0.41 9.67 1.35
C ASP A 51 1.78 9.14 1.77
N ALA A 52 2.30 9.62 2.90
CA ALA A 52 3.54 9.11 3.48
C ALA A 52 3.40 7.64 3.92
N SER A 53 2.30 7.25 4.59
CA SER A 53 2.11 5.88 5.06
C SER A 53 2.02 4.88 3.91
N ASP A 54 1.42 5.27 2.78
CA ASP A 54 1.30 4.40 1.60
C ASP A 54 2.67 4.08 0.96
N MET A 55 3.70 4.89 1.23
CA MET A 55 5.07 4.67 0.76
C MET A 55 5.88 3.73 1.68
N PHE A 56 5.39 3.42 2.89
CA PHE A 56 6.08 2.57 3.85
C PHE A 56 5.37 1.23 4.02
N ASP A 57 6.02 0.17 3.56
CA ASP A 57 5.61 -1.22 3.77
C ASP A 57 6.71 -2.02 4.48
N ILE A 58 6.39 -3.29 4.80
CA ILE A 58 7.33 -4.19 5.47
C ILE A 58 8.57 -4.42 4.59
N SER A 59 8.37 -4.62 3.28
CA SER A 59 9.46 -4.89 2.35
C SER A 59 10.40 -3.70 2.14
N GLY A 60 9.86 -2.48 2.01
CA GLY A 60 10.63 -1.24 1.95
C GLY A 60 11.39 -0.98 3.24
N THR A 61 10.81 -1.32 4.40
CA THR A 61 11.50 -1.22 5.70
C THR A 61 12.66 -2.22 5.80
N MET A 62 12.48 -3.45 5.31
CA MET A 62 13.57 -4.43 5.23
C MET A 62 14.70 -3.94 4.31
N LEU A 63 14.35 -3.39 3.14
CA LEU A 63 15.33 -2.82 2.21
C LEU A 63 16.11 -1.66 2.85
N LEU A 64 15.43 -0.75 3.54
CA LEU A 64 16.07 0.36 4.24
C LEU A 64 17.04 -0.15 5.33
N THR A 65 16.63 -1.20 6.04
CA THR A 65 17.47 -1.84 7.07
C THR A 65 18.73 -2.46 6.45
N ILE A 66 18.59 -3.19 5.34
CA ILE A 66 19.73 -3.77 4.60
C ILE A 66 20.66 -2.67 4.10
N MET A 67 20.12 -1.59 3.52
CA MET A 67 20.92 -0.45 3.07
C MET A 67 21.68 0.20 4.23
N ALA A 68 21.06 0.32 5.41
CA ALA A 68 21.71 0.83 6.61
C ALA A 68 22.85 -0.07 7.08
N PHE A 69 22.70 -1.40 7.01
CA PHE A 69 23.78 -2.33 7.34
C PHE A 69 24.92 -2.31 6.32
N LEU A 70 24.62 -2.21 5.02
CA LEU A 70 25.64 -2.25 3.96
C LEU A 70 26.40 -0.93 3.81
N TYR A 71 25.70 0.20 3.83
CA TYR A 71 26.27 1.53 3.56
C TYR A 71 26.43 2.39 4.82
N GLY A 72 26.04 1.88 5.99
CA GLY A 72 26.04 2.64 7.24
C GLY A 72 25.11 3.85 7.18
N PHE A 73 25.43 4.90 7.94
CA PHE A 73 24.65 6.13 8.01
C PHE A 73 24.56 6.89 6.66
N LYS A 74 25.45 6.60 5.71
CA LYS A 74 25.41 7.19 4.36
C LYS A 74 24.19 6.72 3.56
N SER A 75 23.61 5.56 3.90
CA SER A 75 22.39 5.03 3.27
C SER A 75 21.19 5.97 3.38
N VAL A 76 21.11 6.81 4.41
CA VAL A 76 19.99 7.74 4.65
C VAL A 76 19.82 8.73 3.49
N TRP A 77 20.90 9.03 2.76
CA TRP A 77 20.84 9.89 1.59
C TRP A 77 20.13 9.23 0.39
N ILE A 78 20.11 7.89 0.29
CA ILE A 78 19.53 7.18 -0.86
C ILE A 78 18.00 7.34 -0.90
N PRO A 79 17.24 7.04 0.17
CA PRO A 79 15.81 7.36 0.22
C PRO A 79 15.52 8.85 0.19
N TRP A 80 16.46 9.72 0.60
CA TRP A 80 16.24 11.17 0.52
C TRP A 80 16.26 11.68 -0.92
N MET A 81 17.12 11.12 -1.78
CA MET A 81 17.28 11.57 -3.16
C MET A 81 16.10 11.23 -4.08
N TRP A 82 15.28 10.23 -3.74
CA TRP A 82 14.25 9.74 -4.65
C TRP A 82 12.85 10.30 -4.35
N PRO A 83 12.11 9.83 -3.33
CA PRO A 83 10.72 10.22 -3.09
C PRO A 83 10.53 11.72 -2.78
N VAL A 84 11.48 12.37 -2.10
CA VAL A 84 11.31 13.75 -1.64
C VAL A 84 11.16 14.73 -2.81
N PHE A 85 12.07 14.68 -3.78
CA PHE A 85 12.03 15.58 -4.94
C PHE A 85 10.84 15.28 -5.85
N ASN A 86 10.51 14.00 -6.03
CA ASN A 86 9.34 13.60 -6.82
C ASN A 86 8.04 14.16 -6.21
N GLN A 87 7.87 14.05 -4.89
CA GLN A 87 6.66 14.55 -4.22
C GLN A 87 6.56 16.08 -4.25
N ILE A 88 7.68 16.79 -4.09
CA ILE A 88 7.70 18.25 -4.25
C ILE A 88 7.32 18.64 -5.68
N PHE A 89 7.85 17.96 -6.68
CA PHE A 89 7.52 18.22 -8.08
C PHE A 89 6.04 18.00 -8.37
N LEU A 90 5.49 16.86 -7.94
CA LEU A 90 4.06 16.56 -8.09
C LEU A 90 3.19 17.57 -7.34
N MET A 91 3.60 18.00 -6.15
CA MET A 91 2.90 19.03 -5.40
C MET A 91 2.88 20.38 -6.14
N VAL A 92 4.03 20.87 -6.61
CA VAL A 92 4.11 22.19 -7.25
C VAL A 92 3.41 22.20 -8.62
N PHE A 93 3.64 21.16 -9.43
CA PHE A 93 3.20 21.18 -10.82
C PHE A 93 1.88 20.49 -11.09
N LEU A 94 1.53 19.42 -10.36
CA LEU A 94 0.35 18.61 -10.66
C LEU A 94 -0.82 18.86 -9.70
N SER A 95 -0.56 19.09 -8.40
CA SER A 95 -1.61 19.19 -7.38
C SER A 95 -2.65 20.29 -7.67
N ARG A 96 -2.22 21.44 -8.24
CA ARG A 96 -3.11 22.55 -8.58
C ARG A 96 -4.13 22.16 -9.66
N TRP A 97 -3.69 21.41 -10.67
CA TRP A 97 -4.56 20.95 -11.76
C TRP A 97 -5.46 19.81 -11.31
N LEU A 98 -4.95 18.94 -10.44
CA LEU A 98 -5.75 17.86 -9.87
C LEU A 98 -6.88 18.43 -9.00
N ARG A 99 -6.60 19.44 -8.16
CA ARG A 99 -7.63 20.12 -7.34
C ARG A 99 -8.69 20.81 -8.20
N ARG A 100 -8.29 21.42 -9.32
CA ARG A 100 -9.18 22.17 -10.23
C ARG A 100 -10.05 21.27 -11.09
N SER A 101 -9.54 20.12 -11.51
CA SER A 101 -10.25 19.19 -12.39
C SER A 101 -11.39 18.46 -11.69
N ASN A 102 -11.37 18.38 -10.35
CA ASN A 102 -12.39 17.70 -9.53
C ASN A 102 -12.63 16.24 -9.97
N ALA A 103 -11.64 15.65 -10.64
CA ALA A 103 -11.66 14.27 -11.10
C ALA A 103 -11.43 13.34 -9.91
N THR A 104 -12.19 12.25 -9.86
CA THR A 104 -12.12 11.28 -8.77
C THR A 104 -11.04 10.22 -9.00
N THR A 105 -10.62 10.02 -10.26
CA THR A 105 -9.62 9.03 -10.64
C THR A 105 -8.62 9.63 -11.63
N GLY A 106 -7.37 9.13 -11.64
CA GLY A 106 -6.37 9.54 -12.64
C GLY A 106 -6.81 9.28 -14.08
N ALA A 107 -7.58 8.21 -14.30
CA ALA A 107 -8.14 7.88 -15.61
C ALA A 107 -9.26 8.84 -16.05
N GLU A 108 -9.98 9.46 -15.09
CA GLU A 108 -10.93 10.54 -15.36
C GLU A 108 -10.20 11.88 -15.57
N TRP A 109 -9.11 12.14 -14.84
CA TRP A 109 -8.27 13.31 -15.07
C TRP A 109 -7.72 13.35 -16.50
N LEU A 110 -7.39 12.18 -17.08
CA LEU A 110 -6.93 12.08 -18.46
C LEU A 110 -7.94 12.66 -19.47
N LYS A 111 -9.25 12.49 -19.21
CA LYS A 111 -10.32 13.08 -20.03
C LYS A 111 -10.34 14.60 -19.94
N THR A 112 -10.02 15.17 -18.78
CA THR A 112 -9.93 16.63 -18.61
C THR A 112 -8.74 17.24 -19.36
N ARG A 113 -7.66 16.46 -19.55
CA ARG A 113 -6.43 16.93 -20.22
C ARG A 113 -6.44 16.76 -21.74
N PHE A 114 -7.05 15.68 -22.24
CA PHE A 114 -7.04 15.28 -23.65
C PHE A 114 -8.40 15.43 -24.36
N GLY A 115 -9.46 15.83 -23.65
CA GLY A 115 -10.80 16.01 -24.21
C GLY A 115 -11.66 14.74 -24.17
N LEU A 116 -12.93 14.85 -24.58
CA LEU A 116 -13.91 13.76 -24.50
C LEU A 116 -14.17 13.04 -25.84
N THR A 117 -13.78 13.66 -26.95
CA THR A 117 -14.29 13.31 -28.29
C THR A 117 -13.37 12.37 -29.08
N ASP A 118 -12.12 12.21 -28.65
CA ASP A 118 -11.15 11.39 -29.38
C ASP A 118 -11.22 9.91 -28.94
N LYS A 119 -11.27 9.00 -29.92
CA LYS A 119 -11.23 7.54 -29.69
C LYS A 119 -9.99 7.14 -28.88
N GLY A 120 -8.89 7.90 -29.03
CA GLY A 120 -7.66 7.71 -28.25
C GLY A 120 -7.87 7.81 -26.75
N VAL A 121 -8.69 8.76 -26.28
CA VAL A 121 -8.93 8.99 -24.84
C VAL A 121 -9.68 7.84 -24.20
N GLY A 122 -10.69 7.29 -24.91
CA GLY A 122 -11.43 6.13 -24.44
C GLY A 122 -10.57 4.88 -24.30
N GLN A 123 -9.59 4.69 -25.20
CA GLN A 123 -8.63 3.59 -25.11
C GLN A 123 -7.59 3.82 -24.02
N SER A 124 -7.04 5.03 -23.89
CA SER A 124 -6.11 5.36 -22.82
C SER A 124 -6.72 5.19 -21.43
N HIS A 125 -8.01 5.53 -21.26
CA HIS A 125 -8.73 5.27 -20.01
C HIS A 125 -8.75 3.77 -19.67
N LYS A 126 -9.08 2.91 -20.65
CA LYS A 126 -9.11 1.44 -20.45
C LYS A 126 -7.72 0.89 -20.13
N VAL A 127 -6.69 1.34 -20.84
CA VAL A 127 -5.30 0.90 -20.62
C VAL A 127 -4.82 1.32 -19.22
N VAL A 128 -5.07 2.56 -18.79
CA VAL A 128 -4.68 3.03 -17.44
C VAL A 128 -5.40 2.23 -16.37
N VAL A 129 -6.70 1.94 -16.54
CA VAL A 129 -7.45 1.12 -15.58
C VAL A 129 -6.91 -0.32 -15.55
N ALA A 130 -6.68 -0.94 -16.71
CA ALA A 130 -6.12 -2.29 -16.78
C ALA A 130 -4.72 -2.36 -16.13
N PHE A 131 -3.86 -1.38 -16.41
CA PHE A 131 -2.54 -1.25 -15.80
C PHE A 131 -2.63 -1.08 -14.29
N ALA A 132 -3.53 -0.21 -13.79
CA ALA A 132 -3.74 -0.02 -12.36
C ALA A 132 -4.20 -1.31 -11.66
N LEU A 133 -5.09 -2.08 -12.28
CA LEU A 133 -5.55 -3.37 -11.73
C LEU A 133 -4.43 -4.42 -11.70
N ILE A 134 -3.65 -4.54 -12.78
CA ILE A 134 -2.52 -5.47 -12.84
C ILE A 134 -1.47 -5.11 -11.78
N LEU A 135 -1.11 -3.83 -11.67
CA LEU A 135 -0.19 -3.36 -10.65
C LEU A 135 -0.74 -3.58 -9.24
N CYS A 136 -2.02 -3.32 -9.01
CA CYS A 136 -2.65 -3.53 -7.70
C CYS A 136 -2.55 -5.00 -7.27
N ILE A 137 -2.84 -5.93 -8.18
CA ILE A 137 -2.69 -7.37 -7.91
C ILE A 137 -1.21 -7.73 -7.67
N GLY A 138 -0.29 -7.18 -8.47
CA GLY A 138 1.14 -7.41 -8.33
C GLY A 138 1.69 -6.91 -7.00
N TYR A 139 1.37 -5.67 -6.60
CA TYR A 139 1.77 -5.10 -5.32
C TYR A 139 1.12 -5.83 -4.14
N MET A 140 -0.13 -6.27 -4.28
CA MET A 140 -0.79 -7.06 -3.24
C MET A 140 -0.10 -8.42 -3.07
N ALA A 141 0.24 -9.11 -4.16
CA ALA A 141 1.02 -10.35 -4.11
C ALA A 141 2.40 -10.13 -3.47
N TYR A 142 3.09 -9.06 -3.86
CA TYR A 142 4.37 -8.67 -3.25
C TYR A 142 4.25 -8.41 -1.74
N ALA A 143 3.21 -7.69 -1.31
CA ALA A 143 2.97 -7.44 0.11
C ALA A 143 2.72 -8.74 0.89
N PHE A 144 1.98 -9.70 0.33
CA PHE A 144 1.78 -11.01 0.93
C PHE A 144 3.10 -11.79 1.08
N VAL A 145 3.97 -11.77 0.06
CA VAL A 145 5.29 -12.40 0.15
C VAL A 145 6.14 -11.73 1.23
N GLY A 146 6.21 -10.40 1.26
CA GLY A 146 6.96 -9.66 2.27
C GLY A 146 6.50 -9.92 3.70
N VAL A 147 5.18 -9.97 3.92
CA VAL A 147 4.58 -10.35 5.22
C VAL A 147 4.91 -11.80 5.56
N GLY A 148 4.83 -12.71 4.59
CA GLY A 148 5.10 -14.14 4.77
C GLY A 148 6.54 -14.40 5.23
N GLU A 149 7.52 -13.85 4.53
CA GLU A 149 8.94 -13.92 4.88
C GLU A 149 9.20 -13.33 6.27
N PHE A 150 8.60 -12.18 6.58
CA PHE A 150 8.73 -11.56 7.90
C PHE A 150 8.12 -12.41 9.02
N LEU A 151 6.95 -13.01 8.80
CA LEU A 151 6.28 -13.86 9.79
C LEU A 151 7.08 -15.12 10.11
N GLN A 152 7.79 -15.71 9.14
CA GLN A 152 8.63 -16.90 9.36
C GLN A 152 9.71 -16.68 10.44
N ILE A 153 10.18 -15.45 10.61
CA ILE A 153 11.16 -15.08 11.65
C ILE A 153 10.58 -15.24 13.06
N PHE A 154 9.31 -14.86 13.26
CA PHE A 154 8.65 -14.90 14.58
C PHE A 154 7.93 -16.24 14.84
N LEU A 155 7.44 -16.85 13.77
CA LEU A 155 6.58 -18.02 13.74
C LEU A 155 7.20 -19.07 12.81
N PRO A 156 8.30 -19.74 13.22
CA PRO A 156 8.96 -20.71 12.35
C PRO A 156 8.04 -21.89 12.06
N TYR A 157 8.02 -22.29 10.79
CA TYR A 157 7.12 -23.29 10.22
C TYR A 157 7.09 -24.61 11.02
N GLU A 158 8.26 -25.04 11.52
CA GLU A 158 8.41 -26.25 12.33
C GLU A 158 7.53 -26.28 13.60
N ARG A 159 7.17 -25.11 14.17
CA ARG A 159 6.30 -25.04 15.36
C ARG A 159 4.81 -25.00 15.03
N ILE A 160 4.44 -24.74 13.78
CA ILE A 160 3.06 -24.45 13.36
C ILE A 160 2.50 -25.57 12.49
N LYS A 161 3.38 -26.37 11.86
CA LYS A 161 3.07 -27.57 11.07
C LYS A 161 2.12 -28.53 11.80
N ASP A 162 2.29 -28.68 13.11
CA ASP A 162 1.47 -29.56 13.95
C ASP A 162 0.12 -28.96 14.36
N THR A 163 0.00 -27.62 14.37
CA THR A 163 -1.23 -26.92 14.81
C THR A 163 -2.18 -26.62 13.64
N PHE A 164 -1.66 -26.45 12.43
CA PHE A 164 -2.45 -26.10 11.23
C PHE A 164 -2.13 -27.05 10.07
N PRO A 165 -2.80 -28.22 9.99
CA PRO A 165 -2.49 -29.27 9.02
C PRO A 165 -2.70 -28.87 7.55
N PHE A 166 -3.44 -27.79 7.26
CA PHE A 166 -3.60 -27.28 5.89
C PHE A 166 -2.36 -26.56 5.34
N LEU A 167 -1.40 -26.19 6.19
CA LEU A 167 -0.10 -25.62 5.77
C LEU A 167 0.85 -26.68 5.18
N ASN A 168 0.54 -27.97 5.31
CA ASN A 168 1.32 -29.08 4.75
C ASN A 168 1.11 -29.28 3.24
N HIS A 169 0.05 -28.73 2.65
CA HIS A 169 -0.27 -28.98 1.24
C HIS A 169 0.53 -28.10 0.26
N GLY A 170 1.41 -27.23 0.75
CA GLY A 170 2.19 -26.28 -0.07
C GLY A 170 3.66 -26.63 -0.28
N GLU A 171 4.24 -27.57 0.48
CA GLU A 171 5.67 -27.92 0.36
C GLU A 171 6.03 -28.45 -1.05
N ALA A 172 5.07 -29.04 -1.79
CA ALA A 172 5.31 -29.57 -3.13
C ALA A 172 5.26 -28.53 -4.26
N ALA A 173 4.81 -27.29 -4.01
CA ALA A 173 4.57 -26.29 -5.07
C ALA A 173 5.67 -25.23 -5.21
N PHE A 174 6.57 -25.09 -4.22
CA PHE A 174 7.58 -24.02 -4.18
C PHE A 174 9.03 -24.53 -4.05
N THR A 175 9.30 -25.82 -4.32
CA THR A 175 10.66 -26.28 -4.61
C THR A 175 11.06 -25.76 -6.00
N ALA A 176 11.66 -24.58 -6.04
CA ALA A 176 12.41 -24.13 -7.20
C ALA A 176 13.65 -25.03 -7.34
N GLY A 177 13.73 -25.81 -8.43
CA GLY A 177 14.94 -26.53 -8.82
C GLY A 177 14.72 -27.96 -9.31
N SER A 178 14.32 -28.08 -10.57
CA SER A 178 15.07 -28.88 -11.54
C SER A 178 15.37 -28.01 -12.74
#